data_AF-A0AAN9CG78-F1
#
_entry.id   AF-A0AAN9CG78-F1
#
_cell.length_a   1.000
_cell.length_b   1.000
_cell.length_c   1.000
_cell.angle_alpha   90.00
_cell.angle_beta   90.00
_cell.angle_gamma   90.00
#
_symmetry.space_group_name_H-M   'P 1'
#
loop_
_entity.id
_entity.type
_entity.pdbx_description
1 polymer ?
#
loop_
_entity_poly.entity_id
_entity_poly.type
_entity_poly.pdbx_seq_one_letter_code
_entity_poly.pdbx_strand_id
1 'polypeptide(L)'
;MSSVLEDPTLERHFKGHRDDVTSLDFSTSTKQIASGSMDACVMVWNMKPQTRAYRFVGHKDAVTSVEFSPSGHLLASASRDKTVRLWVPSV
;
A
#
# COMPACT_ATOMS: atom_id res chain seq x y z
N MET A 1 30.34 -1.27 -26.12
CA MET A 1 30.25 -0.81 -24.73
C MET A 1 29.31 -1.77 -24.01
N SER A 2 29.85 -2.64 -23.15
CA SER A 2 29.05 -3.58 -22.38
C SER A 2 28.30 -2.83 -21.28
N SER A 3 26.97 -2.85 -21.33
CA SER A 3 26.15 -2.48 -20.17
C SER A 3 26.40 -3.52 -19.09
N VAL A 4 27.21 -3.18 -18.09
CA VAL A 4 27.22 -3.90 -16.82
C VAL A 4 25.85 -3.64 -16.21
N LEU A 5 25.01 -4.68 -16.14
CA LEU A 5 23.76 -4.61 -15.39
C LEU A 5 24.16 -4.58 -13.92
N GLU A 6 24.03 -3.41 -13.29
CA GLU A 6 24.21 -3.31 -11.84
C GLU A 6 23.11 -4.13 -11.15
N ASP A 7 23.49 -4.88 -10.12
CA ASP A 7 22.53 -5.61 -9.31
C ASP A 7 21.53 -4.64 -8.65
N PRO A 8 20.25 -5.03 -8.55
CA PRO A 8 19.24 -4.17 -7.96
C PRO A 8 19.61 -3.83 -6.51
N THR A 9 19.76 -2.54 -6.22
CA THR A 9 20.02 -2.05 -4.86
C THR A 9 18.69 -1.79 -4.15
N LEU A 10 18.56 -2.28 -2.90
CA LEU A 10 17.42 -1.97 -2.05
C LEU A 10 17.43 -0.47 -1.70
N GLU A 11 16.53 0.31 -2.31
CA GLU A 11 16.41 1.74 -2.00
C GLU A 11 15.78 1.96 -0.61
N ARG A 12 14.64 1.30 -0.33
CA ARG A 12 13.86 1.48 0.91
C ARG A 12 13.10 0.22 1.31
N HIS A 13 12.87 0.09 2.61
CA HIS A 13 11.98 -0.92 3.20
C HIS A 13 11.02 -0.26 4.19
N PHE A 14 9.72 -0.54 4.09
CA PHE A 14 8.70 -0.01 4.99
C PHE A 14 8.29 -1.08 6.00
N LYS A 15 8.21 -0.72 7.29
CA LYS A 15 7.75 -1.60 8.37
C LYS A 15 6.54 -0.99 9.07
N GLY A 16 5.54 -1.80 9.35
CA GLY A 16 4.36 -1.37 10.12
C GLY A 16 3.19 -2.34 10.14
N HIS A 17 3.05 -3.21 9.13
CA HIS A 17 2.12 -4.34 9.22
C HIS A 17 2.55 -5.31 10.32
N ARG A 18 1.56 -5.94 10.96
CA ARG A 18 1.77 -6.89 12.07
C ARG A 18 1.67 -8.36 11.65
N ASP A 19 1.38 -8.58 10.38
CA ASP A 19 1.20 -9.89 9.77
C ASP A 19 1.58 -9.78 8.28
N ASP A 20 1.51 -10.90 7.55
CA ASP A 20 1.92 -11.01 6.15
C ASP A 20 1.26 -9.92 5.29
N VAL A 21 2.07 -9.30 4.43
CA VAL A 21 1.62 -8.36 3.40
C VAL A 21 1.13 -9.17 2.22
N THR A 22 -0.13 -8.96 1.83
CA THR A 22 -0.84 -9.81 0.86
C THR A 22 -1.03 -9.13 -0.49
N SER A 23 -0.96 -7.79 -0.53
CA SER A 23 -1.22 -7.00 -1.73
C SER A 23 -0.53 -5.64 -1.63
N LEU A 24 -0.18 -5.05 -2.78
CA LEU A 24 0.39 -3.72 -2.91
C LEU A 24 -0.11 -3.03 -4.17
N ASP A 25 -0.16 -1.70 -4.15
CA ASP A 25 -0.39 -0.90 -5.35
C ASP A 25 0.30 0.48 -5.27
N PHE A 26 0.63 1.04 -6.43
CA PHE A 26 1.29 2.35 -6.56
C PHE A 26 0.31 3.41 -7.04
N SER A 27 0.22 4.51 -6.31
CA SER A 27 -0.40 5.74 -6.81
C SER A 27 0.64 6.61 -7.51
N THR A 28 0.49 6.74 -8.82
CA THR A 28 1.35 7.59 -9.66
C THR A 28 1.09 9.08 -9.42
N SER A 29 -0.16 9.47 -9.14
CA SER A 29 -0.54 10.88 -8.96
C SER A 29 -0.10 11.42 -7.60
N THR A 30 -0.26 10.66 -6.52
CA THR A 30 0.04 11.12 -5.15
C THR A 30 1.44 10.75 -4.65
N LYS A 31 2.19 9.95 -5.44
CA LYS A 31 3.50 9.39 -5.04
C LYS A 31 3.42 8.57 -3.74
N GLN A 32 2.41 7.70 -3.67
CA GLN A 32 2.15 6.84 -2.53
C GLN A 32 2.15 5.36 -2.93
N ILE A 33 2.35 4.50 -1.95
CA ILE A 33 2.19 3.06 -2.05
C ILE A 33 1.08 2.66 -1.07
N ALA A 34 0.18 1.79 -1.48
CA ALA A 34 -0.77 1.14 -0.59
C ALA A 34 -0.37 -0.32 -0.39
N SER A 35 -0.63 -0.86 0.79
CA SER A 35 -0.46 -2.28 1.07
C SER A 35 -1.60 -2.82 1.92
N GLY A 36 -2.06 -4.03 1.60
CA GLY A 36 -3.00 -4.82 2.40
C GLY A 36 -2.27 -5.93 3.15
N SER A 37 -2.83 -6.39 4.27
CA SER A 37 -2.22 -7.43 5.10
C SER A 37 -3.25 -8.33 5.77
N MET A 38 -2.79 -9.51 6.22
CA MET A 38 -3.53 -10.40 7.11
C MET A 38 -3.86 -9.74 8.46
N ASP A 39 -3.20 -8.63 8.83
CA ASP A 39 -3.50 -7.86 10.05
C ASP A 39 -4.80 -7.03 9.99
N ALA A 40 -5.67 -7.33 9.02
CA ALA A 40 -6.95 -6.69 8.71
C ALA A 40 -6.86 -5.17 8.44
N CYS A 41 -5.67 -4.65 8.14
CA CYS A 41 -5.47 -3.24 7.89
C CYS A 41 -4.90 -2.98 6.49
N VAL A 42 -5.17 -1.77 6.02
CA VAL A 42 -4.51 -1.18 4.85
C VAL A 42 -3.51 -0.14 5.37
N MET A 43 -2.31 -0.09 4.79
CA MET A 43 -1.35 0.98 5.06
C MET A 43 -1.05 1.77 3.79
N VAL A 44 -0.91 3.09 3.92
CA VAL A 44 -0.50 3.98 2.84
C VAL A 44 0.83 4.63 3.23
N TRP A 45 1.82 4.48 2.36
CA TRP A 45 3.20 4.91 2.54
C TRP A 45 3.50 6.05 1.57
N ASN A 46 4.10 7.11 2.06
CA ASN A 46 4.58 8.18 1.21
C ASN A 46 5.99 7.87 0.70
N MET A 47 6.21 8.07 -0.60
CA MET A 47 7.53 7.88 -1.22
C MET A 47 8.47 9.07 -1.02
N LYS A 48 8.06 10.15 -0.34
CA LYS A 48 8.97 11.24 0.04
C LYS A 48 9.68 10.91 1.36
N PRO A 49 10.98 11.24 1.51
CA PRO A 49 11.68 11.10 2.79
C PRO A 49 10.92 11.84 3.90
N GLN A 50 10.93 11.28 5.13
CA GLN A 50 10.34 11.85 6.35
C GLN A 50 8.81 11.96 6.43
N THR A 51 8.05 11.49 5.44
CA THR A 51 6.58 11.50 5.54
C THR A 51 6.02 10.32 6.32
N ARG A 52 4.91 10.55 7.04
CA ARG A 52 4.22 9.54 7.84
C ARG A 52 3.55 8.48 6.95
N ALA A 53 3.43 7.27 7.49
CA ALA A 53 2.55 6.24 6.97
C ALA A 53 1.18 6.34 7.64
N TYR A 54 0.12 6.06 6.90
CA TYR A 54 -1.24 6.03 7.40
C TYR A 54 -1.72 4.60 7.54
N ARG A 55 -2.39 4.29 8.66
CA ARG A 55 -3.00 2.97 8.91
C ARG A 55 -4.51 3.12 8.86
N PHE A 56 -5.13 2.44 7.90
CA PHE A 56 -6.58 2.40 7.75
C PHE A 56 -7.11 1.13 8.41
N VAL A 57 -7.85 1.31 9.50
CA VAL A 57 -8.46 0.25 10.28
C VAL A 57 -9.94 0.21 9.94
N GLY A 58 -10.48 -0.98 9.73
CA GLY A 58 -11.92 -1.13 9.60
C GLY A 58 -12.36 -2.49 9.09
N HIS A 59 -11.57 -3.15 8.25
CA HIS A 59 -11.83 -4.55 7.90
C HIS A 59 -11.77 -5.43 9.15
N LYS A 60 -12.58 -6.49 9.17
CA LYS A 60 -12.68 -7.42 10.30
C LYS A 60 -11.89 -8.72 10.09
N ASP A 61 -11.25 -8.86 8.93
CA ASP A 61 -10.48 -10.02 8.53
C ASP A 61 -9.43 -9.58 7.49
N ALA A 62 -8.52 -10.49 7.10
CA ALA A 62 -7.41 -10.26 6.20
C ALA A 62 -7.81 -9.48 4.95
N VAL A 63 -7.06 -8.41 4.67
CA VAL A 63 -7.15 -7.70 3.39
C VAL A 63 -6.46 -8.56 2.35
N THR A 64 -7.13 -8.82 1.23
CA THR A 64 -6.62 -9.69 0.17
C THR A 64 -6.21 -8.92 -1.09
N SER A 65 -6.71 -7.70 -1.26
CA SER A 65 -6.34 -6.83 -2.38
C SER A 65 -6.49 -5.36 -2.00
N VAL A 66 -5.63 -4.52 -2.57
CA VAL A 66 -5.72 -3.06 -2.55
C VAL A 66 -5.49 -2.50 -3.95
N GLU A 67 -6.21 -1.44 -4.32
CA GLU A 67 -6.07 -0.81 -5.63
C GLU A 67 -6.42 0.69 -5.55
N PHE A 68 -5.52 1.55 -6.01
CA PHE A 68 -5.80 2.96 -6.18
C PHE A 68 -6.69 3.17 -7.41
N SER A 69 -7.58 4.15 -7.33
CA SER A 69 -8.24 4.64 -8.53
C SER A 69 -7.20 5.18 -9.52
N PRO A 70 -7.48 5.19 -10.83
CA PRO A 70 -6.56 5.77 -11.82
C PRO A 70 -6.18 7.24 -11.54
N SER A 71 -7.07 8.00 -10.88
CA SER A 71 -6.81 9.36 -10.42
C SER A 71 -5.95 9.44 -9.15
N GLY A 72 -5.82 8.34 -8.39
CA GLY A 72 -5.12 8.22 -7.10
C GLY A 72 -5.83 8.89 -5.92
N HIS A 73 -7.06 9.39 -6.10
CA HIS A 73 -7.85 10.03 -5.04
C HIS A 73 -8.64 9.06 -4.17
N LEU A 74 -8.84 7.83 -4.63
CA LEU A 74 -9.52 6.78 -3.89
C LEU A 74 -8.62 5.56 -3.81
N LEU A 75 -8.77 4.83 -2.71
CA LEU A 75 -8.15 3.52 -2.52
C LEU A 75 -9.27 2.52 -2.21
N ALA A 76 -9.38 1.47 -3.01
CA ALA A 76 -10.26 0.34 -2.76
C ALA A 76 -9.49 -0.76 -2.03
N SER A 77 -10.17 -1.47 -1.12
CA SER A 77 -9.64 -2.68 -0.49
C SER A 77 -10.69 -3.77 -0.39
N ALA A 78 -10.29 -5.01 -0.66
CA ALA A 78 -11.12 -6.20 -0.52
C ALA A 78 -10.61 -7.07 0.64
N SER A 79 -11.52 -7.73 1.37
CA SER A 79 -11.18 -8.53 2.55
C SER A 79 -11.97 -9.84 2.63
N ARG A 80 -11.41 -10.80 3.37
CA ARG A 80 -12.10 -12.03 3.78
C ARG A 80 -13.34 -11.78 4.65
N ASP A 81 -13.50 -10.56 5.18
CA ASP A 81 -14.70 -10.14 5.91
C ASP A 81 -15.95 -9.97 5.02
N LYS A 82 -15.83 -10.30 3.72
CA LYS A 82 -16.88 -10.25 2.70
C LYS A 82 -17.29 -8.83 2.35
N THR A 83 -16.43 -7.83 2.60
CA THR A 83 -16.69 -6.43 2.25
C THR A 83 -15.60 -5.86 1.35
N VAL A 84 -15.99 -4.85 0.57
CA VAL A 84 -15.09 -3.92 -0.10
C VAL A 84 -15.23 -2.57 0.58
N ARG A 85 -14.10 -1.89 0.80
CA ARG A 85 -14.07 -0.54 1.37
C ARG A 85 -13.39 0.43 0.43
N LEU A 86 -13.92 1.65 0.38
CA LEU A 86 -13.33 2.78 -0.30
C LEU A 86 -12.81 3.77 0.74
N TRP A 87 -11.57 4.19 0.57
CA TRP A 87 -10.88 5.12 1.43
C TRP A 87 -10.53 6.38 0.64
N VAL A 88 -10.73 7.54 1.26
CA VAL A 88 -10.12 8.78 0.81
C VAL A 88 -8.83 8.93 1.61
N PRO A 89 -7.65 8.70 1.01
CA PRO A 89 -6.39 8.96 1.68
C PRO A 89 -6.32 10.46 1.94
N SER A 90 -6.64 10.85 3.17
CA SER A 90 -6.66 12.26 3.57
C SER A 90 -5.23 12.78 3.49
N VAL A 91 -5.05 13.82 2.66
CA VAL A 91 -3.78 14.50 2.40
C VAL A 91 -3.21 15.16 3.65
#